data_AF-A0A6S6S954-F1
#
_entry.id   AF-A0A6S6S954-F1
#
_cell.length_a   1.000
_cell.length_b   1.000
_cell.length_c   1.000
_cell.angle_alpha   90.00
_cell.angle_beta   90.00
_cell.angle_gamma   90.00
#
_symmetry.space_group_name_H-M   'P 1'
#
loop_
_entity.id
_entity.type
_entity.pdbx_description
1 polymer ?
#
loop_
_entity_poly.entity_id
_entity_poly.type
_entity_poly.pdbx_seq_one_letter_code
_entity_poly.pdbx_strand_id
1 'polypeptide(L)'
;MVMDMHFEKMGYKRISKSKVESLDDTIEKGIDGVYFRENPPPNYVIAEAKYGGAKLNTKSTPKQMTKEWIDKNIKEAVKDEQLVDKIINDKNYTSVLVHIPPASSRSRTSFSELKVDGTKKKFYNIEDKLKGDH
;
A
#
# COMPACT_ATOMS: atom_id res chain seq x y z
N MET A 1 -3.65 -12.21 2.84
CA MET A 1 -2.40 -11.89 3.59
C MET A 1 -2.71 -11.13 4.87
N VAL A 2 -1.77 -11.03 5.84
CA VAL A 2 -1.97 -10.22 7.08
C VAL A 2 -2.32 -8.77 6.76
N MET A 3 -1.76 -8.24 5.68
CA MET A 3 -2.09 -6.91 5.14
C MET A 3 -3.59 -6.80 4.76
N ASP A 4 -4.12 -7.74 3.97
CA ASP A 4 -5.53 -7.71 3.55
C ASP A 4 -6.46 -7.79 4.77
N MET A 5 -6.20 -8.74 5.67
CA MET A 5 -6.98 -8.91 6.90
C MET A 5 -7.00 -7.65 7.77
N HIS A 6 -5.91 -6.88 7.80
CA HIS A 6 -5.84 -5.64 8.55
C HIS A 6 -6.77 -4.59 7.94
N PHE A 7 -6.67 -4.33 6.63
CA PHE A 7 -7.49 -3.33 5.96
C PHE A 7 -8.98 -3.72 5.93
N GLU A 8 -9.30 -5.01 5.76
CA GLU A 8 -10.66 -5.54 5.87
C GLU A 8 -11.27 -5.27 7.26
N LYS A 9 -10.52 -5.52 8.34
CA LYS A 9 -10.97 -5.19 9.71
C LYS A 9 -11.20 -3.70 9.94
N MET A 10 -10.56 -2.84 9.14
CA MET A 10 -10.75 -1.38 9.17
C MET A 10 -11.88 -0.90 8.25
N GLY A 11 -12.64 -1.83 7.65
CA GLY A 11 -13.76 -1.52 6.76
C GLY A 11 -13.35 -1.20 5.33
N TYR A 12 -12.09 -1.42 4.94
CA TYR A 12 -11.66 -1.28 3.56
C TYR A 12 -11.95 -2.55 2.76
N LYS A 13 -12.31 -2.38 1.49
CA LYS A 13 -12.47 -3.45 0.50
C LYS A 13 -11.30 -3.43 -0.47
N ARG A 14 -10.70 -4.58 -0.76
CA ARG A 14 -9.64 -4.68 -1.77
C ARG A 14 -10.24 -4.49 -3.17
N ILE A 15 -9.63 -3.61 -3.96
CA ILE A 15 -10.04 -3.30 -5.35
C ILE A 15 -8.95 -3.63 -6.38
N SER A 16 -7.73 -3.93 -5.93
CA SER A 16 -6.68 -4.44 -6.81
C SER A 16 -6.86 -5.93 -7.11
N LYS A 17 -6.27 -6.40 -8.21
CA LYS A 17 -6.21 -7.84 -8.54
C LYS A 17 -5.45 -8.60 -7.46
N SER A 18 -5.92 -9.78 -7.06
CA SER A 18 -5.22 -10.66 -6.12
C SER A 18 -4.00 -11.22 -6.84
N LYS A 19 -2.83 -10.67 -6.56
CA LYS A 19 -1.60 -11.02 -7.29
C LYS A 19 -0.56 -11.57 -6.34
N VAL A 20 -0.85 -12.74 -5.79
CA VAL A 20 0.19 -13.65 -5.31
C VAL A 20 -0.14 -14.99 -5.93
N GLU A 21 0.43 -15.29 -7.10
CA GLU A 21 0.25 -16.59 -7.77
C GLU A 21 1.47 -17.50 -7.59
N SER A 22 2.70 -16.99 -7.40
CA SER A 22 3.83 -17.82 -6.93
C SER A 22 5.05 -16.99 -6.47
N LEU A 23 6.01 -17.64 -5.79
CA LEU A 23 7.33 -17.10 -5.44
C LEU A 23 8.35 -17.18 -6.61
N ASP A 24 8.01 -17.89 -7.68
CA ASP A 24 8.89 -18.19 -8.83
C ASP A 24 8.52 -17.40 -10.10
N ASP A 25 7.45 -16.61 -10.06
CA ASP A 25 7.13 -15.69 -11.15
C ASP A 25 8.19 -14.59 -11.22
N THR A 26 8.88 -14.54 -12.37
CA THR A 26 9.76 -13.46 -12.83
C THR A 26 9.37 -12.14 -12.18
N ILE A 27 10.23 -11.57 -11.31
CA ILE A 27 9.99 -10.35 -10.49
C ILE A 27 8.97 -9.39 -11.11
N GLU A 28 7.68 -9.65 -10.89
CA GLU A 28 6.63 -8.77 -11.37
C GLU A 28 6.47 -7.68 -10.31
N LYS A 29 7.29 -6.64 -10.48
CA LYS A 29 7.30 -5.37 -9.74
C LYS A 29 5.88 -4.81 -9.72
N GLY A 30 5.40 -4.33 -8.56
CA GLY A 30 4.09 -3.69 -8.50
C GLY A 30 3.62 -3.36 -7.10
N ILE A 31 2.39 -2.85 -7.02
CA ILE A 31 1.68 -2.54 -5.77
C ILE A 31 0.98 -3.81 -5.26
N ASP A 32 1.23 -4.17 -4.00
CA ASP A 32 0.70 -5.41 -3.40
C ASP A 32 -0.81 -5.33 -3.08
N GLY A 33 -1.33 -4.14 -2.79
CA GLY A 33 -2.75 -3.95 -2.49
C GLY A 33 -3.23 -2.54 -2.75
N VAL A 34 -4.41 -2.41 -3.37
CA VAL A 34 -5.19 -1.18 -3.40
C VAL A 34 -6.52 -1.45 -2.73
N TYR A 35 -6.87 -0.62 -1.75
CA TYR A 35 -8.07 -0.78 -0.95
C TYR A 35 -8.92 0.48 -0.99
N PHE A 36 -10.24 0.32 -0.88
CA PHE A 36 -11.22 1.38 -0.91
C PHE A 36 -12.13 1.34 0.32
N ARG A 37 -12.41 2.50 0.89
CA ARG A 37 -13.48 2.72 1.88
C ARG A 37 -14.16 4.05 1.57
N GLU A 38 -15.48 4.08 1.72
CA GLU A 38 -16.27 5.26 1.33
C GLU A 38 -16.05 6.46 2.25
N ASN A 39 -15.92 6.25 3.56
CA ASN A 39 -15.71 7.30 4.55
C ASN A 39 -14.90 6.83 5.77
N PRO A 40 -14.22 7.75 6.48
CA PRO A 40 -13.82 9.08 5.98
C PRO A 40 -12.63 8.98 5.00
N PRO A 41 -12.38 10.05 4.20
CA PRO A 41 -11.18 10.15 3.39
C PRO A 41 -9.87 9.99 4.19
N PRO A 42 -8.78 9.49 3.60
CA PRO A 42 -8.66 9.12 2.19
C PRO A 42 -9.44 7.84 1.87
N ASN A 43 -10.14 7.87 0.75
CA ASN A 43 -10.98 6.75 0.34
C ASN A 43 -10.14 5.56 -0.12
N TYR A 44 -8.90 5.80 -0.55
CA TYR A 44 -8.03 4.76 -1.09
C TYR A 44 -6.74 4.59 -0.26
N VAL A 45 -6.32 3.33 -0.09
CA VAL A 45 -5.01 2.97 0.44
C VAL A 45 -4.24 2.20 -0.63
N ILE A 46 -3.02 2.66 -0.94
CA ILE A 46 -2.08 1.97 -1.81
C ILE A 46 -0.99 1.37 -0.92
N ALA A 47 -0.96 0.06 -0.80
CA ALA A 47 -0.11 -0.65 0.14
C ALA A 47 0.96 -1.51 -0.55
N GLU A 48 2.17 -1.46 0.01
CA GLU A 48 3.31 -2.31 -0.32
C GLU A 48 3.71 -3.09 0.93
N ALA A 49 3.86 -4.41 0.83
CA ALA A 49 4.33 -5.28 1.89
C ALA A 49 5.83 -5.60 1.72
N LYS A 50 6.57 -5.63 2.83
CA LYS A 50 7.95 -6.10 2.89
C LYS A 50 8.10 -7.13 4.01
N TYR A 51 8.61 -8.31 3.64
CA TYR A 51 8.86 -9.39 4.59
C TYR A 51 10.29 -9.36 5.14
N GLY A 52 10.44 -9.66 6.42
CA GLY A 52 11.77 -9.87 7.01
C GLY A 52 12.61 -8.60 7.04
N GLY A 53 13.77 -8.63 6.39
CA GLY A 53 14.66 -7.46 6.25
C GLY A 53 14.46 -6.65 4.97
N ALA A 54 13.45 -7.00 4.15
CA ALA A 54 13.24 -6.37 2.85
C ALA A 54 12.89 -4.89 2.98
N LYS A 55 13.33 -4.08 2.02
CA LYS A 55 13.16 -2.63 1.99
C LYS A 55 12.59 -2.19 0.65
N LEU A 56 12.00 -1.00 0.61
CA LEU A 56 11.65 -0.34 -0.65
C LEU A 56 12.90 -0.21 -1.53
N ASN A 57 12.74 -0.44 -2.83
CA ASN A 57 13.82 -0.25 -3.77
C ASN A 57 14.04 1.24 -4.05
N THR A 58 14.98 1.85 -3.32
CA THR A 58 15.35 3.27 -3.51
C THR A 58 16.28 3.51 -4.69
N LYS A 59 16.71 2.44 -5.38
CA LYS A 59 17.59 2.49 -6.56
C LYS A 59 16.80 2.38 -7.87
N SER A 60 15.49 2.13 -7.82
CA SER A 60 14.66 2.16 -9.03
C SER A 60 14.47 3.59 -9.52
N THR A 61 14.21 3.75 -10.81
CA THR A 61 13.86 5.03 -11.44
C THR A 61 12.52 4.88 -12.15
N PRO A 62 11.43 5.51 -11.66
CA PRO A 62 11.33 6.27 -10.40
C PRO A 62 11.52 5.40 -9.15
N LYS A 63 11.84 6.02 -7.99
CA LYS A 63 12.05 5.30 -6.71
C LYS A 63 10.75 4.65 -6.24
N GLN A 64 10.83 3.45 -5.66
CA GLN A 64 9.63 2.72 -5.25
C GLN A 64 8.76 3.54 -4.29
N MET A 65 7.44 3.53 -4.53
CA MET A 65 6.41 4.26 -3.77
C MET A 65 6.50 5.79 -3.82
N THR A 66 7.30 6.39 -4.70
CA THR A 66 7.10 7.80 -5.06
C THR A 66 5.81 7.98 -5.85
N LYS A 67 5.30 9.21 -5.94
CA LYS A 67 4.15 9.52 -6.80
C LYS A 67 4.34 9.01 -8.23
N GLU A 68 5.47 9.33 -8.87
CA GLU A 68 5.77 8.89 -10.23
C GLU A 68 5.81 7.35 -10.37
N TRP A 69 6.32 6.65 -9.36
CA TRP A 69 6.32 5.20 -9.35
C TRP A 69 4.93 4.62 -9.17
N ILE A 70 4.11 5.20 -8.30
CA ILE A 70 2.72 4.81 -8.11
C ILE A 70 1.92 5.03 -9.40
N ASP A 71 2.01 6.22 -9.99
CA ASP A 71 1.34 6.58 -11.24
C ASP A 71 1.65 5.54 -12.35
N LYS A 72 2.90 5.05 -12.40
CA LYS A 72 3.34 4.05 -13.36
C LYS A 72 2.83 2.63 -13.07
N ASN A 73 2.74 2.23 -11.80
CA ASN A 73 2.50 0.83 -11.42
C ASN A 73 1.06 0.54 -10.97
N ILE A 74 0.24 1.57 -10.65
CA ILE A 74 -1.14 1.36 -10.16
C ILE A 74 -2.07 0.76 -11.23
N LYS A 75 -1.82 1.06 -12.52
CA LYS A 75 -2.56 0.50 -13.66
C LYS A 75 -2.42 -1.01 -13.76
N GLU A 76 -1.30 -1.56 -13.29
CA GLU A 76 -1.12 -3.00 -13.21
C GLU A 76 -1.91 -3.62 -12.04
N ALA A 77 -2.14 -2.88 -10.97
CA ALA A 77 -2.85 -3.37 -9.79
C ALA A 77 -4.38 -3.28 -9.97
N VAL A 78 -4.89 -2.24 -10.60
CA VAL A 78 -6.33 -1.96 -10.76
C VAL A 78 -6.67 -1.92 -12.24
N LYS A 79 -7.59 -2.81 -12.68
CA LYS A 79 -7.98 -2.94 -14.10
C LYS A 79 -8.85 -1.79 -14.61
N ASP A 80 -9.57 -1.13 -13.72
CA ASP A 80 -10.44 -0.01 -14.07
C ASP A 80 -9.61 1.27 -14.21
N GLU A 81 -9.34 1.67 -15.46
CA GLU A 81 -8.54 2.85 -15.78
C GLU A 81 -9.20 4.16 -15.31
N GLN A 82 -10.54 4.26 -15.36
CA GLN A 82 -11.25 5.46 -14.90
C GLN A 82 -11.12 5.61 -13.38
N LEU A 83 -11.18 4.49 -12.66
CA LEU A 83 -10.95 4.47 -11.22
C LEU A 83 -9.51 4.85 -10.89
N VAL A 84 -8.53 4.33 -11.64
CA VAL A 84 -7.11 4.71 -11.47
C VAL A 84 -6.93 6.21 -11.66
N ASP A 85 -7.45 6.77 -12.75
CA ASP A 85 -7.35 8.20 -13.03
C ASP A 85 -7.98 9.02 -11.92
N LYS A 86 -9.15 8.61 -11.41
CA LYS A 86 -9.79 9.25 -10.25
C LYS A 86 -8.90 9.22 -9.01
N ILE A 87 -8.34 8.05 -8.66
CA ILE A 87 -7.45 7.89 -7.49
C ILE A 87 -6.26 8.86 -7.60
N ILE A 88 -5.61 8.92 -8.76
CA ILE A 88 -4.39 9.70 -8.99
C ILE A 88 -4.69 11.21 -9.09
N ASN A 89 -5.73 11.60 -9.84
CA ASN A 89 -6.06 13.00 -10.10
C ASN A 89 -6.65 13.68 -8.86
N ASP A 90 -7.55 13.01 -8.14
CA ASP A 90 -8.14 13.55 -6.91
C ASP A 90 -7.14 13.54 -5.74
N LYS A 91 -5.99 12.86 -5.92
CA LYS A 91 -4.99 12.60 -4.87
C LYS A 91 -5.64 12.01 -3.60
N ASN A 92 -6.73 11.26 -3.77
CA ASN A 92 -7.55 10.73 -2.68
C ASN A 92 -6.99 9.40 -2.15
N TYR A 93 -5.69 9.32 -1.97
CA TYR A 93 -5.06 8.10 -1.46
C TYR A 93 -4.01 8.39 -0.41
N THR A 94 -3.77 7.40 0.44
CA THR A 94 -2.56 7.33 1.26
C THR A 94 -1.74 6.11 0.88
N SER A 95 -0.42 6.28 0.87
CA SER A 95 0.53 5.22 0.58
C SER A 95 1.03 4.61 1.87
N VAL A 96 0.98 3.28 1.99
CA VAL A 96 1.36 2.56 3.22
C VAL A 96 2.41 1.50 2.92
N LEU A 97 3.49 1.50 3.69
CA LEU A 97 4.44 0.39 3.77
C LEU A 97 4.08 -0.51 4.95
N VAL A 98 3.80 -1.78 4.66
CA VAL A 98 3.50 -2.82 5.63
C VAL A 98 4.73 -3.69 5.82
N HIS A 99 5.31 -3.68 7.02
CA HIS A 99 6.46 -4.52 7.32
C HIS A 99 6.01 -5.74 8.11
N ILE A 100 6.18 -6.92 7.51
CA ILE A 100 5.79 -8.20 8.07
C ILE A 100 7.06 -8.89 8.60
N PRO A 101 7.21 -9.03 9.93
CA PRO A 101 8.38 -9.70 10.49
C PRO A 101 8.31 -11.21 10.25
N PRO A 102 9.46 -11.92 10.29
CA PRO A 102 9.48 -13.37 10.24
C PRO A 102 8.72 -13.98 11.42
N ALA A 103 8.17 -15.18 11.25
CA ALA A 103 7.40 -15.86 12.31
C ALA A 103 8.21 -16.08 13.62
N SER A 104 9.54 -16.17 13.52
CA SER A 104 10.45 -16.29 14.67
C SER A 104 10.70 -14.96 15.41
N SER A 105 10.25 -13.83 14.86
CA SER A 105 10.42 -12.52 15.48
C SER A 105 9.34 -12.25 16.52
N ARG A 106 9.72 -11.58 17.62
CA ARG A 106 8.76 -11.05 18.60
C ARG A 106 8.10 -9.73 18.17
N SER A 107 8.58 -9.13 17.07
CA SER A 107 8.00 -7.91 16.51
C SER A 107 6.64 -8.20 15.89
N ARG A 108 5.74 -7.22 15.93
CA ARG A 108 4.44 -7.29 15.23
C ARG A 108 4.56 -6.71 13.82
N THR A 109 3.61 -7.05 12.96
CA THR A 109 3.42 -6.32 11.70
C THR A 109 3.25 -4.84 11.99
N SER A 110 3.94 -4.00 11.24
CA SER A 110 3.87 -2.54 11.37
C SER A 110 3.44 -1.90 10.07
N PHE A 111 2.68 -0.82 10.18
CA PHE A 111 2.12 -0.08 9.05
C PHE A 111 2.71 1.33 9.11
N SER A 112 3.33 1.81 8.02
CA SER A 112 3.95 3.13 7.95
C SER A 112 3.37 3.93 6.81
N GLU A 113 2.87 5.13 7.07
CA GLU A 113 2.51 6.05 5.98
C GLU A 113 3.77 6.56 5.27
N LEU A 114 3.68 6.65 3.95
CA LEU A 114 4.72 7.19 3.09
C LEU A 114 4.36 8.62 2.66
N LYS A 115 5.39 9.46 2.52
CA LYS A 115 5.32 10.74 1.84
C LYS A 115 5.28 10.52 0.32
N VAL A 116 4.96 11.57 -0.42
CA VAL A 116 4.95 11.58 -1.90
C VAL A 116 6.31 11.23 -2.53
N ASP A 117 7.40 11.40 -1.78
CA ASP A 117 8.78 11.05 -2.17
C ASP A 117 9.16 9.60 -1.81
N GLY A 118 8.21 8.79 -1.34
CA GLY A 118 8.42 7.40 -0.94
C GLY A 118 9.12 7.20 0.42
N THR A 119 9.44 8.28 1.14
CA THR A 119 10.03 8.18 2.48
C THR A 119 8.96 8.01 3.55
N LYS A 120 9.29 7.35 4.66
CA LYS A 120 8.36 7.21 5.79
C LYS A 120 8.04 8.57 6.39
N LYS A 121 6.76 8.83 6.66
CA LYS A 121 6.36 9.93 7.55
C LYS A 121 6.81 9.60 8.98
N LYS A 122 7.25 10.61 9.74
CA LYS A 122 7.44 10.45 11.20
C LYS A 122 6.04 10.29 11.81
N PHE A 123 5.83 9.22 12.58
CA PHE A 123 4.51 8.78 13.03
C PHE A 123 3.79 9.73 13.99
N TYR A 124 2.49 9.87 13.77
CA TYR A 124 1.44 9.47 14.73
C TYR A 124 0.86 8.13 14.27
N ASN A 125 0.21 7.38 15.17
CA ASN A 125 -0.41 6.08 14.93
C ASN A 125 -1.30 6.09 13.66
N ILE A 126 -0.88 5.35 12.62
CA ILE A 126 -1.58 5.34 11.33
C ILE A 126 -2.98 4.72 11.45
N GLU A 127 -3.20 3.84 12.44
CA GLU A 127 -4.51 3.27 12.66
C GLU A 127 -5.53 4.34 13.09
N ASP A 128 -5.13 5.33 13.88
CA ASP A 128 -6.05 6.38 14.35
C ASP A 128 -6.47 7.28 13.17
N LYS A 129 -5.50 7.64 12.31
CA LYS A 129 -5.77 8.38 11.08
C LYS A 129 -6.74 7.62 10.16
N LEU A 130 -6.57 6.30 10.05
CA LEU A 130 -7.40 5.46 9.21
C LEU A 130 -8.72 5.06 9.88
N LYS A 131 -8.86 5.10 11.21
CA LYS A 131 -10.15 4.83 11.89
C LYS A 131 -11.11 6.00 11.78
N GLY A 132 -10.60 7.22 11.62
CA GLY A 132 -11.43 8.39 11.36
C GLY A 132 -12.10 8.97 12.61
N ASP A 133 -11.55 8.70 13.80
CA ASP A 133 -12.12 9.21 15.06
C ASP A 133 -11.66 10.65 15.32
N HIS A 134 -12.60 11.59 15.19
CA HIS A 134 -12.65 12.84 15.94
C HIS A 134 -13.91 12.84 16.81
#